data_AF-A0A1Y1NED8-F1
#
_entry.id   AF-A0A1Y1NED8-F1
#
_cell.length_a   1.000
_cell.length_b   1.000
_cell.length_c   1.000
_cell.angle_alpha   90.00
_cell.angle_beta   90.00
_cell.angle_gamma   90.00
#
_symmetry.space_group_name_H-M   'P 1'
#
loop_
_entity.id
_entity.type
_entity.pdbx_description
1 polymer ?
#
loop_
_entity_poly.entity_id
_entity_poly.type
_entity_poly.pdbx_seq_one_letter_code
_entity_poly.pdbx_strand_id
1 'polypeptide(L)'
;MLNLTQMVEGLEFKRDEIKNQNLNICNICIQSKLSRSPFQTNNPRKIKRPLELVCSDVCGPITPTSYDNKSFFVTFIDVYTHFSIVYPITSKSEVFDCFKKYVAMVTNQFNCRI
;
A
#
# COMPACT_ATOMS: atom_id res chain seq x y z
N MET A 1 32.73 -3.94 9.22
CA MET A 1 32.27 -4.61 10.46
C MET A 1 31.02 -3.87 10.92
N LEU A 2 29.86 -4.54 11.00
CA LEU A 2 28.58 -3.88 11.31
C LEU A 2 28.57 -3.40 12.77
N ASN A 3 28.26 -2.11 12.99
CA ASN A 3 28.18 -1.52 14.33
C ASN A 3 26.80 -1.80 14.94
N LEU A 4 26.75 -2.76 15.87
CA LEU A 4 25.52 -3.20 16.56
C LEU A 4 24.75 -2.06 17.25
N THR A 5 25.45 -1.01 17.70
CA THR A 5 24.80 0.13 18.38
C THR A 5 23.98 1.02 17.46
N GLN A 6 24.06 0.82 16.14
CA GLN A 6 23.32 1.59 15.13
C GLN A 6 22.22 0.79 14.44
N MET A 7 21.99 -0.47 14.83
CA MET A 7 21.06 -1.36 14.12
C MET A 7 19.61 -1.23 14.58
N VAL A 8 19.36 -0.76 15.80
CA VAL A 8 18.02 -0.59 16.37
C VAL A 8 18.00 0.69 17.20
N GLU A 9 17.02 1.56 16.98
CA GLU A 9 16.75 2.71 17.85
C GLU A 9 16.02 2.23 19.11
N GLY A 10 16.48 2.66 20.29
CA GLY A 10 15.80 2.41 21.57
C GLY A 10 16.23 1.16 22.34
N LEU A 11 17.21 0.38 21.86
CA LEU A 11 17.88 -0.63 22.68
C LEU A 11 19.16 -0.04 23.29
N GLU A 12 19.06 0.47 24.52
CA GLU A 12 20.21 1.00 25.27
C GLU A 12 21.10 -0.14 25.77
N PHE A 13 22.01 -0.60 24.93
CA PHE A 13 23.07 -1.49 25.39
C PHE A 13 24.13 -0.69 26.15
N LYS A 14 24.27 -0.92 27.47
CA LYS A 14 25.42 -0.41 28.23
C LYS A 14 26.68 -1.09 27.70
N ARG A 15 27.57 -0.31 27.08
CA ARG A 15 28.81 -0.79 26.44
C ARG A 15 29.68 -1.65 27.39
N ASP A 16 29.60 -1.40 28.69
CA ASP A 16 30.38 -2.11 29.70
C ASP A 16 29.78 -3.48 30.11
N GLU A 17 28.48 -3.71 29.87
CA GLU A 17 27.85 -5.03 30.07
C GLU A 17 28.16 -6.00 28.92
N ILE A 18 28.41 -5.47 27.72
CA ILE A 18 28.79 -6.27 26.54
C ILE A 18 30.27 -6.69 26.57
N LYS A 19 31.17 -5.87 27.14
CA LYS A 19 32.61 -6.21 27.18
C LYS A 19 32.94 -7.39 28.10
N ASN A 20 32.14 -7.61 29.15
CA ASN A 20 32.37 -8.65 30.15
C ASN A 20 31.59 -9.95 29.90
N GLN A 21 30.71 -9.96 28.91
CA GLN A 21 30.09 -11.18 28.41
C GLN A 21 30.69 -11.46 27.04
N ASN A 22 31.32 -12.61 26.85
CA ASN A 22 31.63 -13.15 25.52
C ASN A 22 30.31 -13.46 24.79
N LEU A 23 29.55 -12.42 24.45
CA LEU A 23 28.38 -12.48 23.60
C LEU A 23 28.90 -12.88 22.23
N ASN A 24 28.85 -14.18 21.94
CA ASN A 24 29.02 -14.71 20.61
C ASN A 24 27.89 -14.13 19.75
N ILE A 25 28.15 -12.95 19.17
CA ILE A 25 27.24 -12.27 18.27
C ILE A 25 27.08 -13.16 17.04
N CYS A 26 25.99 -13.91 17.02
CA CYS A 26 25.66 -14.80 15.92
C CYS A 26 25.07 -13.99 14.76
N ASN A 27 25.77 -14.00 13.61
CA ASN A 27 25.31 -13.31 12.40
C ASN A 27 23.90 -13.76 11.96
N ILE A 28 23.59 -15.05 12.13
CA ILE A 28 22.27 -15.62 11.82
C ILE A 28 21.20 -15.01 12.74
N CYS A 29 21.48 -14.89 14.04
CA CYS A 29 20.53 -14.32 15.00
C CYS A 29 20.23 -12.85 14.73
N ILE A 30 21.22 -12.07 14.26
CA ILE A 30 21.01 -10.66 13.88
C ILE A 30 20.09 -10.56 12.67
N GLN A 31 20.38 -11.32 11.61
CA GLN A 31 19.59 -11.27 10.38
C GLN A 31 18.15 -11.74 10.60
N SER A 32 17.95 -12.79 11.40
CA SER A 32 16.62 -13.32 11.71
C SER A 32 15.79 -12.42 12.64
N LYS A 33 16.43 -11.54 13.42
CA LYS A 33 15.75 -10.61 14.35
C LYS A 33 15.74 -9.16 13.88
N LEU A 34 16.28 -8.88 12.69
CA LEU A 34 16.31 -7.52 12.15
C LEU A 34 14.88 -7.05 11.89
N SER A 35 14.43 -6.05 12.65
CA SER A 35 13.20 -5.33 12.32
C SER A 35 13.51 -4.26 11.28
N ARG A 36 12.58 -4.06 10.33
CA ARG A 36 12.68 -2.96 9.39
C ARG A 36 12.49 -1.64 10.16
N SER A 37 13.37 -0.67 9.94
CA SER A 37 13.17 0.69 10.46
C SER A 37 11.83 1.26 9.97
N PRO A 38 11.17 2.14 10.76
CA PRO A 38 9.93 2.77 10.34
C PRO A 38 10.08 3.46 8.98
N PHE A 39 9.03 3.36 8.16
CA PHE A 39 8.99 4.14 6.93
C PHE A 39 8.91 5.62 7.25
N GLN A 40 9.66 6.44 6.52
CA GLN A 40 9.51 7.89 6.63
C GLN A 40 8.07 8.26 6.26
N THR A 41 7.34 8.86 7.20
CA THR A 41 5.93 9.24 7.05
C THR A 41 5.74 10.55 6.28
N ASN A 42 6.82 11.23 5.95
CA ASN A 42 6.80 12.48 5.20
C ASN A 42 6.47 12.18 3.73
N ASN A 43 5.20 12.01 3.40
CA ASN A 43 4.73 12.09 2.03
C ASN A 43 4.47 13.56 1.70
N PRO A 44 5.37 14.28 1.00
CA PRO A 44 5.22 15.72 0.78
C PRO A 44 4.05 16.06 -0.16
N ARG A 45 3.52 15.05 -0.87
CA ARG A 45 2.48 15.25 -1.87
C ARG A 45 1.09 15.27 -1.22
N LYS A 46 0.66 16.47 -0.83
CA LYS A 46 -0.77 16.73 -0.57
C LYS A 46 -1.53 16.75 -1.89
N ILE A 47 -2.60 15.98 -1.97
CA ILE A 47 -3.54 16.02 -3.09
C ILE A 47 -4.36 17.32 -2.98
N LYS A 48 -4.46 18.08 -4.07
CA LYS A 48 -4.98 19.46 -4.06
C LYS A 48 -6.26 19.67 -4.85
N ARG A 49 -6.62 18.73 -5.72
CA ARG A 49 -7.82 18.85 -6.58
C ARG A 49 -8.50 17.50 -6.76
N PRO A 50 -9.81 17.48 -7.10
CA PRO A 50 -10.48 16.27 -7.57
C PRO A 50 -9.72 15.63 -8.72
N LEU A 51 -9.71 14.29 -8.74
CA LEU A 51 -9.16 13.47 -9.81
C LEU A 51 -7.63 13.57 -10.02
N GLU A 52 -6.89 14.18 -9.09
CA GLU A 52 -5.41 14.24 -9.17
C GLU A 52 -4.75 12.89 -8.90
N LEU A 53 -5.35 12.08 -8.03
CA LEU A 53 -4.91 10.73 -7.72
C LEU A 53 -6.11 9.83 -7.53
N VAL A 54 -6.24 8.87 -8.43
CA VAL A 54 -7.25 7.81 -8.35
C VAL A 54 -6.54 6.53 -7.97
N CYS A 55 -6.92 5.95 -6.83
CA CYS A 55 -6.53 4.61 -6.43
C CYS A 55 -7.48 3.61 -7.08
N SER A 56 -6.94 2.52 -7.61
CA SER A 56 -7.75 1.44 -8.18
C SER A 56 -7.23 0.09 -7.73
N ASP A 57 -8.15 -0.83 -7.50
CA ASP A 57 -7.84 -2.21 -7.16
C ASP A 57 -8.84 -3.17 -7.80
N VAL A 58 -8.41 -4.41 -8.04
CA VAL A 58 -9.25 -5.49 -8.58
C VAL A 58 -9.33 -6.60 -7.55
N CYS A 59 -10.53 -6.84 -7.05
CA CYS A 59 -10.81 -7.92 -6.11
C CYS A 59 -11.37 -9.14 -6.83
N GLY A 60 -10.91 -10.34 -6.46
CA GLY A 60 -11.46 -11.63 -6.88
C GLY A 60 -10.41 -12.64 -7.35
N PRO A 61 -10.84 -13.86 -7.74
CA PRO A 61 -12.22 -14.29 -7.93
C PRO A 61 -12.97 -14.50 -6.60
N ILE A 62 -14.26 -14.18 -6.59
CA ILE A 62 -15.18 -14.27 -5.45
C ILE A 62 -16.15 -15.43 -5.69
N THR A 63 -16.36 -16.23 -4.66
CA THR A 63 -17.26 -17.39 -4.66
C THR A 63 -18.23 -17.29 -3.47
N PRO A 64 -19.55 -17.51 -3.66
CA PRO A 64 -20.22 -17.76 -4.94
C PRO A 64 -20.20 -16.52 -5.85
N THR A 65 -20.41 -16.74 -7.15
CA THR A 65 -20.55 -15.62 -8.09
C THR A 65 -21.79 -14.80 -7.78
N SER A 66 -21.79 -13.53 -8.19
CA SER A 66 -22.99 -12.69 -8.16
C SER A 66 -24.10 -13.24 -9.06
N TYR A 67 -25.30 -12.66 -8.94
CA TYR A 67 -26.48 -13.01 -9.75
C TYR A 67 -26.19 -13.04 -11.27
N ASP A 68 -25.42 -12.07 -11.77
CA ASP A 68 -25.06 -11.96 -13.19
C ASP A 68 -23.73 -12.65 -13.55
N ASN A 69 -23.31 -13.64 -12.76
CA ASN A 69 -22.06 -14.40 -12.97
C ASN A 69 -20.79 -13.52 -12.97
N LYS A 70 -20.80 -12.39 -12.27
CA LYS A 70 -19.59 -11.59 -12.01
C LYS A 70 -18.86 -12.18 -10.80
N SER A 71 -17.58 -12.48 -10.98
CA SER A 71 -16.69 -13.09 -9.98
C SER A 71 -15.57 -12.14 -9.54
N PHE A 72 -15.43 -10.97 -10.16
CA PHE A 72 -14.49 -9.94 -9.76
C PHE A 72 -15.22 -8.61 -9.63
N PHE A 73 -14.57 -7.63 -9.02
CA PHE A 73 -14.92 -6.24 -9.19
C PHE A 73 -13.68 -5.35 -9.23
N VAL A 74 -13.78 -4.23 -9.92
CA VAL A 74 -12.76 -3.17 -9.88
C VAL A 74 -13.30 -1.96 -9.13
N THR A 75 -12.47 -1.38 -8.28
CA THR A 75 -12.76 -0.13 -7.57
C THR A 75 -11.96 1.02 -8.18
N PHE A 76 -12.56 2.21 -8.19
CA PHE A 76 -11.85 3.46 -8.47
C PHE A 76 -12.23 4.46 -7.39
N ILE A 77 -11.22 4.99 -6.69
CA ILE A 77 -11.37 5.86 -5.53
C ILE A 77 -10.53 7.11 -5.77
N ASP A 78 -11.18 8.26 -5.90
CA ASP A 78 -10.48 9.54 -5.92
C ASP A 78 -10.03 9.92 -4.51
N VAL A 79 -8.73 10.12 -4.34
CA VAL A 79 -8.13 10.39 -3.02
C VAL A 79 -8.52 11.77 -2.48
N TYR A 80 -8.85 12.73 -3.35
CA TYR A 80 -9.23 14.07 -2.91
C TYR A 80 -10.68 14.15 -2.43
N THR A 81 -11.62 13.69 -3.27
CA THR A 81 -13.06 13.80 -2.99
C THR A 81 -13.60 12.62 -2.19
N HIS A 82 -12.80 11.55 -2.03
CA HIS A 82 -13.24 10.25 -1.53
C HIS A 82 -14.36 9.60 -2.37
N PHE A 83 -14.67 10.14 -3.55
CA PHE A 83 -15.65 9.56 -4.46
C PHE A 83 -15.16 8.19 -4.92
N SER A 84 -16.00 7.19 -4.72
CA SER A 84 -15.67 5.78 -4.94
C SER A 84 -16.73 5.14 -5.83
N ILE A 85 -16.29 4.38 -6.83
CA ILE A 85 -17.18 3.55 -7.65
C ILE A 85 -16.66 2.12 -7.73
N VAL A 86 -17.58 1.18 -7.89
CA VAL A 86 -17.29 -0.25 -8.03
C VAL A 86 -17.98 -0.77 -9.28
N TYR A 87 -17.25 -1.50 -10.11
CA TYR A 87 -17.80 -2.20 -11.27
C TYR A 87 -17.61 -3.71 -11.11
N PRO A 88 -18.69 -4.50 -11.02
CA PRO A 88 -18.63 -5.94 -11.13
C PRO A 88 -18.18 -6.38 -12.54
N ILE A 89 -17.20 -7.28 -12.63
CA ILE A 89 -16.64 -7.79 -13.89
C ILE A 89 -16.51 -9.32 -13.88
N THR A 90 -16.55 -9.93 -15.06
CA THR A 90 -16.42 -11.40 -15.19
C THR A 90 -14.95 -11.81 -15.27
N SER A 91 -14.11 -10.94 -15.85
CA SER A 91 -12.68 -11.17 -16.07
C SER A 91 -11.87 -9.90 -15.85
N LYS A 92 -10.59 -10.06 -15.49
CA LYS A 92 -9.67 -8.90 -15.30
C LYS A 92 -9.43 -8.09 -16.58
N SER A 93 -9.69 -8.66 -17.77
CA SER A 93 -9.57 -7.94 -19.04
C SER A 93 -10.62 -6.84 -19.22
N GLU A 94 -11.74 -6.88 -18.50
CA GLU A 94 -12.79 -5.84 -18.56
C GLU A 94 -12.40 -4.53 -17.83
N VAL A 95 -11.31 -4.52 -17.06
CA VAL A 95 -10.90 -3.37 -16.24
C VAL A 95 -10.73 -2.09 -17.06
N PHE A 96 -10.13 -2.19 -18.25
CA PHE A 96 -9.91 -1.02 -19.09
C PHE A 96 -11.22 -0.41 -19.62
N ASP A 97 -12.22 -1.26 -19.90
CA ASP A 97 -13.54 -0.78 -20.31
C ASP A 97 -14.28 -0.11 -19.15
N CYS A 98 -14.17 -0.65 -17.93
CA CYS A 98 -14.65 0.01 -16.73
C CYS A 98 -13.94 1.34 -16.46
N PHE A 99 -12.63 1.41 -16.68
CA PHE A 99 -11.87 2.66 -16.54
C PHE A 99 -12.35 3.74 -17.50
N LYS A 100 -12.58 3.41 -18.78
CA LYS A 100 -13.15 4.36 -19.76
C LYS A 100 -14.51 4.92 -19.30
N LYS A 101 -15.39 4.06 -18.77
CA LYS A 101 -16.69 4.45 -18.21
C LYS A 101 -16.52 5.36 -17.00
N TYR A 102 -15.60 5.01 -16.09
CA TYR A 102 -15.27 5.81 -14.92
C TYR A 102 -14.82 7.22 -15.32
N VAL A 103 -13.82 7.33 -16.21
CA VAL A 103 -13.28 8.61 -16.69
C VAL A 103 -14.39 9.48 -17.27
N ALA A 104 -15.22 8.95 -18.17
CA ALA A 104 -16.31 9.71 -18.76
C ALA A 104 -17.31 10.23 -17.71
N MET A 105 -17.62 9.43 -16.70
CA MET A 105 -18.54 9.82 -15.63
C MET A 105 -17.93 10.91 -14.73
N VAL A 106 -16.74 10.67 -14.16
CA VAL A 106 -16.15 11.59 -13.17
C VAL A 106 -15.71 12.90 -13.76
N THR A 107 -15.26 12.91 -15.03
CA THR A 107 -14.84 14.15 -15.67
C THR A 107 -16.00 15.12 -15.89
N ASN A 108 -17.18 14.58 -16.23
CA ASN A 108 -18.42 15.36 -16.29
C ASN A 108 -18.90 15.80 -14.90
N GLN A 109 -18.84 14.90 -13.91
CA GLN A 109 -19.32 15.19 -12.56
C GLN A 109 -18.51 16.28 -11.85
N PHE A 110 -17.17 16.24 -11.96
CA PHE A 110 -16.29 17.19 -11.28
C PHE A 110 -15.88 18.38 -12.17
N ASN A 111 -16.35 18.41 -13.42
CA ASN A 111 -15.94 19.38 -14.44
C ASN A 111 -14.40 19.54 -14.50
N CYS A 112 -13.70 18.41 -14.39
CA CYS A 112 -12.25 18.32 -14.23
C CYS A 112 -11.75 17.10 -14.99
N ARG A 113 -10.55 17.15 -15.55
CA ARG A 113 -9.94 15.98 -16.20
C ARG A 113 -9.04 15.25 -15.20
N ILE A 114 -8.99 13.91 -15.32
CA ILE A 114 -7.99 13.07 -14.64
C ILE A 114 -6.62 13.50 -15.13
#